data_AF-A0A7C8YTR6-F1
#
_entry.id   AF-A0A7C8YTR6-F1
#
_cell.length_a   1.000
_cell.length_b   1.000
_cell.length_c   1.000
_cell.angle_alpha   90.00
_cell.angle_beta   90.00
_cell.angle_gamma   90.00
#
_symmetry.space_group_name_H-M   'P 1'
#
loop_
_entity.id
_entity.type
_entity.pdbx_description
1 polymer ?
#
loop_
_entity_poly.entity_id
_entity_poly.type
_entity_poly.pdbx_seq_one_letter_code
_entity_poly.pdbx_strand_id
1 'polypeptide(L)'
;RIAEQLLDKMPRIGVKTDATLLVMMAHVYDRNGRREELRKLKRHIDEAHDLSEAQFRQYYNCLLNCHLKLGDLDSVSQMVLEMLCKAKAAQNSLAAATLMFEPTRKDVSTSSTEFADRMGSNSSDVGNHAGR
;
A
#
# COMPACT_ATOMS: atom_id res chain seq x y z
N ARG A 1 -17.23 19.57 -23.67
CA ARG A 1 -18.16 18.63 -24.36
C ARG A 1 -17.47 17.65 -25.30
N ILE A 2 -16.77 18.06 -26.36
CA ILE A 2 -16.10 17.08 -27.28
C ILE A 2 -15.11 16.18 -26.51
N ALA A 3 -14.29 16.76 -25.64
CA ALA A 3 -13.34 16.00 -24.83
C ALA A 3 -14.01 15.02 -23.84
N GLU A 4 -15.16 15.39 -23.27
CA GLU A 4 -15.95 14.49 -22.40
C GLU A 4 -16.53 13.32 -23.19
N GLN A 5 -17.12 13.61 -24.36
CA GLN A 5 -17.67 12.56 -25.23
C GLN A 5 -16.59 11.63 -25.77
N LEU A 6 -15.37 12.14 -25.98
CA LEU A 6 -14.24 11.32 -26.37
C LEU A 6 -13.84 10.36 -25.24
N LEU A 7 -13.72 10.87 -24.00
CA LEU A 7 -13.45 10.06 -22.80
C LEU A 7 -14.45 8.90 -22.63
N ASP A 8 -15.74 9.15 -22.83
CA ASP A 8 -16.77 8.10 -22.74
C ASP A 8 -16.71 7.08 -23.89
N LYS A 9 -16.12 7.44 -25.03
CA LYS A 9 -16.01 6.59 -26.23
C LYS A 9 -14.72 5.79 -26.28
N MET A 10 -13.62 6.29 -25.72
CA MET A 10 -12.30 5.64 -25.74
C MET A 10 -12.33 4.17 -25.28
N PRO A 11 -12.98 3.82 -24.14
CA PRO A 11 -13.06 2.42 -23.72
C PRO A 11 -13.80 1.52 -24.73
N ARG A 12 -14.79 2.05 -25.45
CA ARG A 12 -15.63 1.31 -26.40
C ARG A 12 -14.89 0.93 -27.68
N ILE A 13 -13.84 1.68 -28.02
CA ILE A 13 -12.99 1.44 -29.19
C ILE A 13 -11.64 0.79 -28.79
N GLY A 14 -11.54 0.28 -27.56
CA GLY A 14 -10.33 -0.37 -27.06
C GLY A 14 -9.17 0.59 -26.75
N VAL A 15 -9.41 1.90 -26.72
CA VAL A 15 -8.39 2.89 -26.36
C VAL A 15 -8.43 3.09 -24.85
N LYS A 16 -7.32 2.76 -24.19
CA LYS A 16 -7.15 3.01 -22.76
C LYS A 16 -7.00 4.51 -22.51
N THR A 17 -7.68 5.00 -21.49
CA THR A 17 -7.52 6.37 -21.01
C THR A 17 -6.13 6.53 -20.41
N ASP A 18 -5.32 7.40 -21.00
CA ASP A 18 -3.98 7.70 -20.50
C ASP A 18 -4.04 8.58 -19.24
N ALA A 19 -3.20 8.25 -18.25
CA ALA A 19 -3.10 8.95 -16.98
C ALA A 19 -2.70 10.43 -17.16
N THR A 20 -1.83 10.74 -18.12
CA THR A 20 -1.42 12.13 -18.39
C THR A 20 -2.58 12.94 -18.94
N LEU A 21 -3.35 12.38 -19.89
CA LEU A 21 -4.58 12.99 -20.39
C LEU A 21 -5.57 13.32 -19.26
N LEU A 22 -5.80 12.37 -18.35
CA LEU A 22 -6.73 12.55 -17.23
C LEU A 22 -6.28 13.71 -16.31
N VAL A 23 -4.98 13.79 -15.98
CA VAL A 23 -4.45 14.88 -15.15
C VAL A 23 -4.53 16.23 -15.86
N MET A 24 -4.20 16.30 -17.16
CA MET A 24 -4.34 17.53 -17.93
C MET A 24 -5.78 18.03 -17.94
N MET A 25 -6.75 17.14 -18.16
CA MET A 25 -8.17 17.46 -18.15
C MET A 25 -8.61 18.00 -16.78
N ALA A 26 -8.09 17.43 -15.69
CA ALA A 26 -8.35 17.90 -14.33
C ALA A 26 -7.91 19.36 -14.13
N HIS A 27 -6.70 19.71 -14.57
CA HIS A 27 -6.20 21.08 -14.51
C HIS A 27 -7.04 22.06 -15.35
N VAL A 28 -7.46 21.66 -16.55
CA VAL A 28 -8.33 22.48 -17.40
C VAL A 28 -9.68 22.73 -16.73
N TYR A 29 -10.26 21.72 -16.09
CA TYR A 29 -11.53 21.86 -15.40
C TYR A 29 -11.44 22.72 -14.14
N ASP A 30 -10.38 22.56 -13.34
CA ASP A 30 -10.14 23.41 -12.15
C ASP A 30 -9.97 24.89 -12.54
N ARG A 31 -9.13 25.18 -13.55
CA ARG A 31 -8.90 26.56 -14.02
C ARG A 31 -10.19 27.23 -14.52
N ASN A 32 -11.09 26.43 -15.09
CA ASN A 32 -12.36 26.91 -15.64
C ASN A 32 -13.55 26.79 -14.67
N GLY A 33 -13.33 26.38 -13.42
CA GLY A 33 -14.39 26.19 -12.42
C GLY A 33 -15.40 25.09 -12.76
N ARG A 34 -15.07 24.14 -13.64
CA ARG A 34 -15.96 23.08 -14.14
C ARG A 34 -16.05 21.90 -13.19
N ARG A 35 -16.54 22.14 -11.96
CA ARG A 35 -16.60 21.16 -10.87
C ARG A 35 -17.33 19.87 -11.22
N GLU A 36 -18.47 20.00 -11.89
CA GLU A 36 -19.29 18.84 -12.30
C GLU A 36 -18.50 17.88 -13.19
N GLU A 37 -17.76 18.42 -14.16
CA GLU A 37 -16.95 17.60 -15.05
C GLU A 37 -15.71 17.04 -14.37
N LEU A 38 -15.12 17.79 -13.44
CA LEU A 38 -14.03 17.30 -12.60
C LEU A 38 -14.47 16.14 -11.70
N ARG A 39 -15.74 16.15 -11.25
CA ARG A 39 -16.36 15.04 -10.52
C ARG A 39 -16.62 13.84 -11.43
N LYS A 40 -17.11 14.04 -12.66
CA LYS A 40 -17.27 12.93 -13.62
C LYS A 40 -15.94 12.31 -14.02
N LEU A 41 -14.89 13.12 -14.11
CA LEU A 41 -13.52 12.66 -14.38
C LEU A 41 -13.01 11.71 -13.28
N LYS A 42 -13.53 11.82 -12.05
CA LYS A 42 -13.19 10.94 -10.92
C LYS A 42 -13.36 9.47 -11.24
N ARG A 43 -14.45 9.09 -11.92
CA ARG A 43 -14.72 7.70 -12.31
C ARG A 43 -13.55 7.14 -13.14
N HIS A 44 -13.09 7.91 -14.11
CA HIS A 44 -11.98 7.50 -14.98
C HIS A 44 -10.64 7.44 -14.23
N ILE A 45 -10.45 8.28 -13.20
CA ILE A 45 -9.28 8.23 -12.32
C ILE A 45 -9.32 6.99 -11.42
N ASP A 46 -10.48 6.69 -10.81
CA ASP A 46 -10.64 5.54 -9.92
C ASP A 46 -10.52 4.21 -10.70
N GLU A 47 -10.90 4.20 -11.98
CA GLU A 47 -10.76 3.04 -12.88
C GLU A 47 -9.35 2.91 -13.48
N ALA A 48 -8.49 3.94 -13.43
CA ALA A 48 -7.16 3.90 -14.02
C ALA A 48 -6.16 3.15 -13.11
N HIS A 49 -5.59 2.07 -13.61
CA HIS A 49 -4.67 1.20 -12.85
C HIS A 49 -3.19 1.61 -12.96
N ASP A 50 -2.89 2.60 -13.80
CA ASP A 50 -1.55 3.06 -14.17
C ASP A 50 -1.23 4.49 -13.72
N LEU A 51 -2.04 5.04 -12.80
CA LEU A 51 -1.74 6.33 -12.18
C LEU A 51 -0.58 6.20 -11.21
N SER A 52 0.46 6.99 -11.44
CA SER A 52 1.50 7.22 -10.42
C SER A 52 0.94 7.99 -9.23
N GLU A 53 1.58 7.84 -8.07
CA GLU A 53 1.21 8.61 -6.86
C GLU A 53 1.22 10.12 -7.11
N ALA A 54 2.15 10.61 -7.94
CA ALA A 54 2.24 12.01 -8.31
C ALA A 54 1.01 12.48 -9.10
N GLN A 55 0.56 11.69 -10.09
CA GLN A 55 -0.63 12.00 -10.90
C GLN A 55 -1.90 11.94 -10.06
N PHE A 56 -1.99 10.98 -9.14
CA PHE A 56 -3.10 10.90 -8.18
C PHE A 56 -3.16 12.18 -7.33
N ARG A 57 -2.03 12.59 -6.74
CA ARG A 57 -1.93 13.83 -5.95
C ARG A 57 -2.31 15.07 -6.77
N GLN A 58 -1.86 15.16 -8.02
CA GLN A 58 -2.20 16.27 -8.92
C GLN A 58 -3.69 16.36 -9.18
N TYR A 59 -4.36 15.22 -9.45
CA TYR A 59 -5.81 15.18 -9.63
C TYR A 59 -6.56 15.68 -8.38
N TYR A 60 -6.25 15.13 -7.20
CA TYR A 60 -6.93 15.52 -5.97
C TYR A 60 -6.66 16.98 -5.58
N ASN A 61 -5.47 17.51 -5.85
CA ASN A 61 -5.18 18.92 -5.66
C ASN A 61 -6.06 19.81 -6.55
N CYS A 62 -6.30 19.44 -7.81
CA CYS A 62 -7.23 20.17 -8.69
C CYS A 62 -8.64 20.18 -8.12
N LEU A 63 -9.10 19.03 -7.62
CA LEU A 63 -10.44 18.88 -7.05
C LEU A 63 -10.61 19.68 -5.75
N LEU A 64 -9.64 19.60 -4.84
CA LEU A 64 -9.60 20.40 -3.62
C LEU A 64 -9.58 21.90 -3.92
N ASN A 65 -8.73 22.34 -4.84
CA ASN A 65 -8.65 23.74 -5.25
C ASN A 65 -9.99 24.24 -5.80
N CYS A 66 -10.71 23.40 -6.55
CA CYS A 66 -12.02 23.73 -7.06
C CYS A 66 -13.03 23.98 -5.94
N HIS A 67 -13.10 23.11 -4.91
CA HIS A 67 -13.97 23.33 -3.75
C HIS A 67 -13.54 24.55 -2.91
N LEU A 68 -12.24 24.74 -2.70
CA LEU A 68 -11.70 25.87 -1.92
C LEU A 68 -12.04 27.23 -2.56
N LYS A 69 -11.92 27.36 -3.89
CA LYS A 69 -12.30 28.58 -4.62
C LYS A 69 -13.77 28.98 -4.43
N LEU A 70 -14.61 28.04 -4.02
CA LEU A 70 -16.04 28.24 -3.78
C LEU A 70 -16.39 28.37 -2.29
N GLY A 71 -15.41 28.26 -1.40
CA GLY A 71 -15.62 28.30 0.05
C GLY A 71 -16.32 27.05 0.62
N ASP A 72 -16.36 25.94 -0.13
CA ASP A 72 -17.03 24.70 0.24
C ASP A 72 -16.16 23.85 1.17
N LEU A 73 -15.98 24.34 2.41
CA LEU A 73 -15.11 23.73 3.41
C LEU A 73 -15.60 22.35 3.87
N ASP A 74 -16.91 22.14 3.90
CA ASP A 74 -17.50 20.85 4.27
C ASP A 74 -17.07 19.76 3.29
N SER A 75 -17.19 20.02 1.98
CA SER A 75 -16.74 19.05 0.96
C SER A 75 -15.23 18.86 0.96
N VAL A 76 -14.45 19.91 1.24
CA VAL A 76 -12.99 19.80 1.39
C VAL A 76 -12.64 18.88 2.56
N SER A 77 -13.25 19.11 3.72
CA SER A 77 -12.97 18.33 4.94
C SER A 77 -13.34 16.86 4.76
N GLN A 78 -14.52 16.58 4.17
CA GLN A 78 -14.98 15.25 3.85
C GLN A 78 -14.01 14.53 2.90
N MET A 79 -13.54 15.22 1.86
CA MET A 79 -12.61 14.66 0.88
C MET A 79 -11.26 14.30 1.49
N VAL A 80 -10.69 15.18 2.31
CA VAL A 80 -9.43 14.91 3.01
C VAL A 80 -9.59 13.72 3.96
N LEU A 81 -10.71 13.64 4.69
CA LEU A 81 -11.00 12.51 5.56
C LEU A 81 -11.07 11.19 4.79
N GLU A 82 -11.77 11.17 3.66
CA GLU A 82 -11.84 9.98 2.78
C GLU A 82 -10.47 9.54 2.27
N MET A 83 -9.61 10.49 1.87
CA MET A 83 -8.24 10.18 1.43
C MET A 83 -7.41 9.56 2.55
N LEU A 84 -7.48 10.11 3.77
CA LEU A 84 -6.76 9.58 4.93
C LEU A 84 -7.24 8.18 5.31
N CYS A 85 -8.55 7.94 5.29
CA CYS A 85 -9.14 6.63 5.54
C CYS A 85 -8.66 5.58 4.52
N LYS A 86 -8.63 5.93 3.23
CA LYS A 86 -8.13 5.04 2.17
C LYS A 86 -6.63 4.76 2.31
N ALA A 87 -5.84 5.78 2.64
CA ALA A 87 -4.40 5.61 2.89
C ALA A 87 -4.16 4.64 4.06
N LYS A 88 -4.91 4.80 5.16
CA LYS A 88 -4.83 3.89 6.30
C LYS A 88 -5.24 2.46 5.94
N ALA A 89 -6.31 2.29 5.16
CA ALA A 89 -6.72 0.97 4.70
C ALA A 89 -5.64 0.30 3.83
N ALA A 90 -5.04 1.05 2.91
CA ALA A 90 -3.94 0.56 2.06
C ALA A 90 -2.71 0.15 2.89
N GLN A 91 -2.33 0.95 3.89
CA GLN A 91 -1.23 0.61 4.81
C GLN A 91 -1.51 -0.67 5.59
N ASN A 92 -2.74 -0.87 6.08
CA ASN A 92 -3.13 -2.09 6.77
C ASN A 92 -3.05 -3.32 5.85
N SER A 93 -3.56 -3.21 4.61
CA SER A 93 -3.46 -4.27 3.62
C SER A 93 -2.02 -4.63 3.28
N LEU A 94 -1.14 -3.62 3.14
CA LEU A 94 0.29 -3.84 2.91
C LEU A 94 0.96 -4.55 4.10
N ALA A 95 0.69 -4.09 5.33
CA ALA A 95 1.23 -4.72 6.53
C ALA A 95 0.80 -6.18 6.65
N ALA A 96 -0.48 -6.48 6.40
CA ALA A 96 -0.99 -7.85 6.39
C ALA A 96 -0.31 -8.71 5.31
N ALA A 97 -0.12 -8.19 4.11
CA ALA A 97 0.58 -8.90 3.05
C ALA A 97 2.04 -9.19 3.44
N THR A 98 2.77 -8.22 3.98
CA THR A 98 4.16 -8.40 4.43
C THR A 98 4.29 -9.50 5.48
N LEU A 99 3.36 -9.58 6.44
CA LEU A 99 3.35 -10.65 7.45
C LEU A 99 3.13 -12.05 6.86
N MET A 100 2.35 -12.17 5.77
CA MET A 100 2.14 -13.45 5.09
C MET A 100 3.39 -13.93 4.34
N PHE A 101 4.31 -13.03 4.01
CA PHE A 101 5.55 -13.33 3.31
C PHE A 101 6.77 -13.42 4.24
N GLU A 102 6.59 -13.28 5.56
CA GLU A 102 7.68 -13.48 6.51
C GLU A 102 8.24 -14.90 6.34
N PRO A 103 9.50 -15.08 5.93
CA PRO A 103 10.06 -16.41 5.74
C PRO A 103 10.09 -17.08 7.10
N THR A 104 9.51 -18.27 7.21
CA THR A 104 9.75 -19.18 8.32
C THR A 104 11.27 -19.23 8.52
N ARG A 105 11.75 -18.64 9.62
CA ARG A 105 13.12 -18.86 10.07
C ARG A 105 13.29 -20.37 10.09
N LYS A 106 14.22 -20.88 9.29
CA LYS A 106 14.57 -22.31 9.31
C LYS A 106 14.95 -22.64 10.74
N ASP A 107 14.06 -23.33 11.44
CA ASP A 107 14.40 -24.04 12.66
C ASP A 107 15.43 -25.10 12.26
N VAL A 108 16.71 -24.79 12.48
CA VAL A 108 17.75 -25.81 12.54
C VAL A 108 17.41 -26.65 13.77
N SER A 109 16.73 -27.75 13.50
CA SER A 109 16.49 -28.85 14.42
C SER A 109 17.82 -29.56 14.65
N THR A 110 18.54 -29.15 15.68
CA THR A 110 19.57 -30.01 16.29
C THR A 110 18.87 -30.97 17.25
N SER A 111 18.14 -31.93 16.71
CA SER A 111 17.74 -33.13 17.44
C SER A 111 18.89 -34.13 17.34
N SER A 112 19.70 -34.22 18.38
CA SER A 112 20.57 -35.37 18.61
C SER A 112 20.35 -35.84 20.04
N THR A 113 19.39 -36.73 20.19
CA THR A 113 19.35 -37.69 21.29
C THR A 113 19.44 -39.05 20.63
N GLU A 114 20.44 -39.86 20.97
CA GLU A 114 20.23 -40.97 21.90
C GLU A 114 21.54 -41.73 22.21
N PHE A 115 21.82 -41.84 23.51
CA PHE A 115 22.21 -43.04 24.26
C PHE A 115 23.38 -43.92 23.79
N ALA A 116 24.50 -43.83 24.53
CA ALA A 116 25.06 -44.96 25.30
C ALA A 116 26.21 -44.46 26.17
N ASP A 117 26.03 -44.38 27.49
CA ASP A 117 27.00 -45.04 28.36
C ASP A 117 26.40 -45.41 29.71
N ARG A 118 26.60 -46.69 30.02
CA ARG A 118 25.96 -47.46 31.07
C ARG A 118 26.66 -47.23 32.41
N MET A 119 25.87 -47.32 33.47
CA MET A 119 26.30 -47.56 34.84
C MET A 119 27.47 -48.56 34.94
N GLY A 120 28.52 -48.13 35.62
CA GLY A 120 29.54 -48.98 36.24
C GLY A 120 29.83 -48.43 37.64
N SER A 121 29.14 -48.96 38.63
CA SER A 121 29.33 -48.67 40.06
C SER A 121 30.61 -49.31 40.61
N ASN A 122 31.11 -48.71 41.70
CA ASN A 122 31.97 -49.26 42.75
C ASN A 122 33.46 -49.54 42.42
N SER A 123 34.38 -48.88 43.12
CA SER A 123 34.87 -49.34 44.43
C SER A 123 36.11 -48.53 44.85
N SER A 124 36.18 -48.25 46.14
CA SER A 124 37.28 -47.66 46.90
C SER A 124 38.66 -48.25 46.60
N ASP A 125 39.70 -47.41 46.59
CA ASP A 125 40.90 -47.77 47.34
C ASP A 125 41.68 -46.54 47.86
N VAL A 126 42.19 -46.73 49.06
CA VAL A 126 42.89 -45.78 49.93
C VAL A 126 44.39 -46.11 49.86
N GLY A 127 45.26 -45.11 49.75
CA GLY A 127 46.71 -45.26 49.95
C GLY A 127 47.49 -44.17 49.20
N ASN A 128 47.84 -43.05 49.82
CA ASN A 128 49.00 -42.82 50.71
C ASN A 128 50.36 -42.83 49.98
N HIS A 129 51.19 -41.87 50.40
CA HIS A 129 52.64 -41.73 50.20
C HIS A 129 53.17 -40.91 49.01
N ALA A 130 53.49 -39.65 49.29
CA ALA A 130 54.57 -38.93 48.61
C ALA A 130 55.48 -38.33 49.69
N GLY A 131 56.62 -39.00 49.91
CA GLY A 131 57.80 -38.41 50.54
C GLY A 131 58.82 -38.09 49.45
N ARG A 132 59.31 -36.85 49.44
CA ARG A 132 60.72 -36.46 49.32
C ARG A 132 60.84 -34.94 49.36
#